data_AF-A0AAV8Y3B6-F1
#
_entry.id   AF-A0AAV8Y3B6-F1
#
_cell.length_a   1.000
_cell.length_b   1.000
_cell.length_c   1.000
_cell.angle_alpha   90.00
_cell.angle_beta   90.00
_cell.angle_gamma   90.00
#
_symmetry.space_group_name_H-M   'P 1'
#
loop_
_entity.id
_entity.type
_entity.pdbx_description
1 polymer ?
#
loop_
_entity_poly.entity_id
_entity_poly.type
_entity_poly.pdbx_seq_one_letter_code
_entity_poly.pdbx_strand_id
1 'polypeptide(L)'
;IPVRNYIPRRALMYVPGSDFKKINKSFSLEADCIALDCEDGVALNKKEQARTNIRAVLDQGKPEKSKYFDLGVRVNSIESGLCHQDLEYCLSGKNLPDTILLPKVEESDHLNWVHFPLPTSFYLPYIA
;
A
#
# COMPACT_ATOMS: atom_id res chain seq x y z
N ILE A 1 -20.48 7.10 11.40
CA ILE A 1 -19.24 6.35 11.03
C ILE A 1 -19.71 5.09 10.31
N PRO A 2 -19.43 4.88 9.02
CA PRO A 2 -19.79 3.63 8.37
C PRO A 2 -19.09 2.49 9.10
N VAL A 3 -19.87 1.52 9.58
CA VAL A 3 -19.35 0.33 10.25
C VAL A 3 -18.59 -0.45 9.20
N ARG A 4 -17.25 -0.41 9.25
CA ARG A 4 -16.42 -1.24 8.37
C ARG A 4 -16.71 -2.69 8.70
N ASN A 5 -17.07 -3.49 7.69
CA ASN A 5 -17.10 -4.93 7.84
C ASN A 5 -15.74 -5.39 8.39
N TYR A 6 -15.77 -6.20 9.45
CA TYR A 6 -14.56 -6.73 10.04
C TYR A 6 -13.78 -7.52 8.98
N ILE A 7 -12.53 -7.10 8.74
CA ILE A 7 -11.59 -7.83 7.87
C ILE A 7 -10.66 -8.59 8.82
N PRO A 8 -10.69 -9.93 8.83
CA PRO A 8 -9.69 -10.69 9.54
C PRO A 8 -8.31 -10.33 8.96
N ARG A 9 -7.38 -9.85 9.77
CA ARG A 9 -5.99 -9.58 9.35
C ARG A 9 -5.05 -10.69 9.83
N ARG A 10 -5.39 -11.94 9.51
CA ARG A 10 -4.68 -13.12 10.05
C ARG A 10 -3.37 -13.38 9.30
N ALA A 11 -3.32 -12.99 8.03
CA ALA A 11 -2.16 -13.16 7.17
C ALA A 11 -1.98 -11.95 6.24
N LEU A 12 -0.75 -11.43 6.20
CA LEU A 12 -0.32 -10.37 5.30
C LEU A 12 0.65 -10.93 4.26
N MET A 13 0.24 -10.88 2.99
CA MET A 13 1.07 -11.33 1.87
C MET A 13 1.79 -10.16 1.24
N TYR A 14 3.11 -10.13 1.33
CA TYR A 14 3.94 -9.18 0.61
C TYR A 14 4.13 -9.59 -0.84
N VAL A 15 3.95 -8.63 -1.75
CA VAL A 15 4.05 -8.83 -3.19
C VAL A 15 4.92 -7.72 -3.78
N PRO A 16 6.07 -8.03 -4.42
CA PRO A 16 6.91 -7.01 -5.02
C PRO A 16 6.14 -6.16 -6.04
N GLY A 17 6.06 -4.85 -5.81
CA GLY A 17 5.36 -3.91 -6.69
C GLY A 17 5.94 -3.89 -8.12
N SER A 18 7.22 -4.27 -8.26
CA SER A 18 7.90 -4.33 -9.56
C SER A 18 7.55 -5.56 -10.42
N ASP A 19 6.84 -6.54 -9.88
CA ASP A 19 6.50 -7.80 -10.58
C ASP A 19 4.99 -7.90 -10.82
N PHE A 20 4.53 -7.35 -11.95
CA PHE A 20 3.10 -7.30 -12.29
C PHE A 20 2.46 -8.70 -12.41
N LYS A 21 3.23 -9.73 -12.76
CA LYS A 21 2.75 -11.11 -12.80
C LYS A 21 2.40 -11.60 -11.40
N LYS A 22 3.24 -11.33 -10.40
CA LYS A 22 2.97 -11.69 -9.01
C LYS A 22 1.81 -10.90 -8.43
N ILE A 23 1.68 -9.61 -8.76
CA ILE A 23 0.53 -8.77 -8.38
C ILE A 23 -0.78 -9.38 -8.87
N ASN A 24 -0.88 -9.70 -10.16
CA ASN A 24 -2.09 -10.32 -10.70
C ASN A 24 -2.36 -11.68 -10.07
N LYS A 25 -1.31 -12.47 -9.82
CA LYS A 25 -1.45 -13.77 -9.17
C LYS A 25 -1.96 -13.63 -7.73
N SER A 26 -1.49 -12.65 -6.95
CA SER A 26 -1.95 -12.47 -5.56
C SER A 26 -3.44 -12.16 -5.49
N PHE A 27 -3.99 -11.47 -6.50
CA PHE A 27 -5.43 -11.25 -6.57
C PHE A 27 -6.24 -12.53 -6.82
N SER A 28 -5.64 -13.61 -7.33
CA SER A 28 -6.32 -14.90 -7.43
C SER A 28 -6.34 -15.72 -6.13
N LEU A 29 -5.62 -15.29 -5.08
CA LEU A 29 -5.50 -16.02 -3.83
C LEU A 29 -6.51 -15.53 -2.78
N GLU A 30 -6.90 -16.40 -1.85
CA GLU A 30 -7.75 -16.06 -0.69
C GLU A 30 -6.91 -15.51 0.48
N ALA A 31 -6.09 -14.49 0.21
CA ALA A 31 -5.36 -13.78 1.26
C ALA A 31 -6.25 -12.73 1.92
N ASP A 32 -6.17 -12.65 3.25
CA ASP A 32 -6.82 -11.64 4.08
C ASP A 32 -6.29 -10.23 3.79
N CYS A 33 -4.98 -10.09 3.66
CA CYS A 33 -4.31 -8.83 3.36
C CYS A 33 -3.21 -9.05 2.30
N ILE A 34 -3.12 -8.13 1.35
CA ILE A 34 -2.09 -8.09 0.31
C ILE A 34 -1.38 -6.74 0.44
N ALA A 35 -0.07 -6.75 0.69
CA ALA A 35 0.77 -5.55 0.66
C ALA A 35 1.58 -5.53 -0.64
N LEU A 36 1.29 -4.57 -1.51
CA LEU A 36 2.15 -4.27 -2.64
C LEU A 36 3.38 -3.52 -2.14
N ASP A 37 4.55 -4.07 -2.40
CA ASP A 37 5.78 -3.63 -1.75
C ASP A 37 6.60 -2.71 -2.65
N CYS A 38 6.95 -1.54 -2.14
CA CYS A 38 7.95 -0.63 -2.71
C CYS A 38 9.30 -0.75 -2.01
N GLU A 39 9.41 -1.44 -0.87
CA GLU A 39 10.59 -1.44 0.00
C GLU A 39 11.52 -2.64 -0.27
N ASP A 40 11.85 -3.48 0.72
CA ASP A 40 12.93 -4.46 0.62
C ASP A 40 12.65 -5.58 -0.41
N GLY A 41 11.39 -5.83 -0.78
CA GLY A 41 11.01 -6.75 -1.85
C GLY A 41 11.28 -6.21 -3.26
N VAL A 42 11.77 -4.97 -3.40
CA VAL A 42 12.04 -4.30 -4.68
C VAL A 42 13.46 -3.75 -4.74
N ALA A 43 14.21 -4.17 -5.77
CA ALA A 43 15.54 -3.65 -6.05
C ALA A 43 15.51 -2.14 -6.37
N LEU A 44 16.58 -1.41 -6.04
CA LEU A 44 16.69 0.05 -6.22
C LEU A 44 16.36 0.52 -7.65
N ASN A 45 16.89 -0.17 -8.66
CA ASN A 45 16.65 0.15 -10.08
C ASN A 45 15.23 -0.20 -10.56
N LYS A 46 14.38 -0.78 -9.70
CA LYS A 46 12.99 -1.14 -10.00
C LYS A 46 11.97 -0.37 -9.16
N LYS A 47 12.40 0.58 -8.32
CA LYS A 47 11.51 1.37 -7.46
C LYS A 47 10.50 2.17 -8.29
N GLU A 48 10.96 2.81 -9.37
CA GLU A 48 10.08 3.53 -10.29
C GLU A 48 9.05 2.61 -10.97
N GLN A 49 9.49 1.45 -11.47
CA GLN A 49 8.59 0.43 -12.03
C GLN A 49 7.54 -0.02 -11.00
N ALA A 50 7.95 -0.21 -9.74
CA ALA A 50 7.03 -0.60 -8.67
C ALA A 50 5.95 0.46 -8.43
N ARG A 51 6.33 1.73 -8.32
CA ARG A 51 5.37 2.85 -8.19
C ARG A 51 4.39 2.91 -9.35
N THR A 52 4.89 2.82 -10.59
CA THR A 52 4.05 2.86 -11.79
C THR A 52 3.06 1.70 -11.82
N ASN A 53 3.50 0.49 -11.48
CA ASN A 53 2.62 -0.68 -11.41
C ASN A 53 1.54 -0.54 -10.32
N ILE A 54 1.94 -0.10 -9.11
CA ILE A 54 1.01 0.11 -7.99
C ILE A 54 -0.02 1.18 -8.36
N ARG A 55 0.43 2.29 -8.96
CA ARG A 55 -0.47 3.33 -9.48
C ARG A 55 -1.48 2.76 -10.47
N ALA A 56 -1.04 1.92 -11.40
CA ALA A 56 -1.93 1.28 -12.37
C ALA A 56 -2.98 0.38 -11.70
N VAL A 57 -2.59 -0.39 -10.68
CA VAL A 57 -3.54 -1.18 -9.87
C VAL A 57 -4.57 -0.29 -9.18
N LEU A 58 -4.11 0.78 -8.54
CA LEU A 58 -4.97 1.73 -7.85
C LEU A 58 -5.92 2.47 -8.81
N ASP A 59 -5.48 2.78 -10.03
CA ASP A 59 -6.34 3.37 -11.06
C ASP A 59 -7.41 2.41 -11.60
N GLN A 60 -7.07 1.14 -11.74
CA GLN A 60 -8.04 0.09 -12.13
C GLN A 60 -9.04 -0.18 -11.02
N GLY A 61 -8.63 0.03 -9.77
CA GLY A 61 -9.41 -0.34 -8.61
C GLY A 61 -9.18 -1.79 -8.22
N LYS A 62 -9.52 -2.08 -6.97
CA LYS A 62 -9.35 -3.40 -6.38
C LYS A 62 -10.30 -4.41 -7.03
N PRO A 63 -9.83 -5.62 -7.39
CA PRO A 63 -10.71 -6.65 -7.91
C PRO A 63 -11.80 -7.03 -6.92
N GLU A 64 -13.03 -7.18 -7.41
CA GLU A 64 -14.11 -7.73 -6.62
C GLU A 64 -13.83 -9.21 -6.30
N LYS A 65 -14.02 -9.57 -5.04
CA LYS A 65 -13.89 -10.94 -4.54
C LYS A 65 -15.09 -11.30 -3.68
N SER A 66 -15.38 -12.59 -3.55
CA SER A 66 -16.44 -13.12 -2.68
C SER A 66 -16.23 -12.74 -1.20
N LYS A 67 -14.96 -12.62 -0.78
CA LYS A 67 -14.57 -12.09 0.53
C LYS A 67 -13.76 -10.81 0.33
N TYR A 68 -14.08 -9.78 1.09
CA TYR A 68 -13.26 -8.57 1.15
C TYR A 68 -11.88 -8.93 1.72
N PHE A 69 -10.83 -8.32 1.17
CA PHE A 69 -9.43 -8.43 1.64
C PHE A 69 -8.88 -7.03 1.89
N ASP A 70 -7.79 -6.83 2.62
CA ASP A 70 -7.14 -5.52 2.77
C ASP A 70 -6.08 -5.35 1.67
N LEU A 71 -6.19 -4.31 0.83
CA LEU A 71 -5.16 -3.96 -0.16
C LEU A 71 -4.26 -2.86 0.41
N GLY A 72 -3.12 -3.25 0.92
CA GLY A 72 -2.10 -2.34 1.42
C GLY A 72 -1.01 -2.01 0.41
N VAL A 73 -0.33 -0.89 0.64
CA VAL A 73 0.96 -0.58 -0.01
C VAL A 73 2.01 -0.36 1.07
N ARG A 74 3.12 -1.10 1.02
CA ARG A 74 4.30 -0.82 1.84
C ARG A 74 5.19 0.15 1.10
N VAL A 75 5.29 1.37 1.61
CA VAL A 75 6.18 2.41 1.07
C VAL A 75 7.62 2.17 1.53
N ASN A 76 8.59 2.85 0.93
CA ASN A 76 9.94 2.93 1.48
C ASN A 76 9.94 3.73 2.78
N SER A 77 11.00 3.57 3.59
CA SER A 77 11.14 4.33 4.84
C SER A 77 11.38 5.82 4.58
N ILE A 78 11.12 6.65 5.59
CA ILE A 78 11.25 8.12 5.48
C ILE A 78 12.72 8.49 5.23
N GLU A 79 13.63 7.85 5.94
CA GLU A 79 15.08 8.07 5.90
C GLU A 79 15.68 7.72 4.54
N SER A 80 15.00 6.84 3.78
CA SER A 80 15.45 6.47 2.44
C SER A 80 15.29 7.61 1.43
N GLY A 81 14.54 8.67 1.75
CA GLY A 81 14.21 9.77 0.84
C GLY A 81 13.24 9.40 -0.28
N LEU A 82 12.73 8.16 -0.32
CA LEU A 82 11.85 7.66 -1.38
C LEU A 82 10.37 7.62 -0.97
N CYS A 83 10.09 7.64 0.34
CA CYS A 83 8.74 7.53 0.89
C CYS A 83 7.77 8.57 0.30
N HIS A 84 8.22 9.82 0.14
CA HIS A 84 7.38 10.90 -0.37
C HIS A 84 6.86 10.59 -1.78
N GLN A 85 7.75 10.15 -2.66
CA GLN A 85 7.40 9.79 -4.03
C GLN A 85 6.50 8.55 -4.08
N ASP A 86 6.71 7.58 -3.17
CA ASP A 86 5.81 6.42 -3.08
C ASP A 86 4.38 6.85 -2.70
N LEU A 87 4.26 7.74 -1.70
CA LEU A 87 2.98 8.29 -1.27
C LEU A 87 2.30 9.09 -2.38
N GLU A 88 3.04 9.94 -3.09
CA GLU A 88 2.51 10.72 -4.21
C GLU A 88 1.87 9.83 -5.29
N TYR A 89 2.54 8.75 -5.68
CA TYR A 89 2.00 7.79 -6.65
C TYR A 89 0.76 7.07 -6.12
N CYS A 90 0.76 6.68 -4.85
CA CYS A 90 -0.37 5.98 -4.24
C CYS A 90 -1.60 6.89 -4.11
N LEU A 91 -1.40 8.11 -3.62
CA LEU A 91 -2.47 9.05 -3.28
C LEU A 91 -3.05 9.78 -4.49
N SER A 92 -2.29 9.84 -5.58
CA SER A 92 -2.78 10.42 -6.83
C SER A 92 -3.69 9.45 -7.61
N GLY A 93 -3.76 8.17 -7.20
CA GLY A 93 -4.59 7.12 -7.80
C GLY A 93 -6.08 7.47 -7.88
N LYS A 94 -6.81 6.91 -8.86
CA LYS A 94 -8.28 7.05 -8.90
C LYS A 94 -8.95 6.44 -7.66
N ASN A 95 -8.34 5.39 -7.12
CA ASN A 95 -8.73 4.76 -5.85
C ASN A 95 -7.52 4.77 -4.92
N LEU A 96 -7.78 4.65 -3.62
CA LEU A 96 -6.74 4.53 -2.61
C LEU A 96 -6.53 3.08 -2.17
N PRO A 97 -5.33 2.74 -1.67
CA PRO A 97 -5.14 1.51 -0.91
C PRO A 97 -5.95 1.58 0.40
N ASP A 98 -6.31 0.41 0.91
CA ASP A 98 -6.95 0.28 2.21
C ASP A 98 -5.96 0.60 3.33
N THR A 99 -4.67 0.30 3.17
CA THR A 99 -3.64 0.47 4.21
C THR A 99 -2.34 1.02 3.61
N ILE A 100 -1.66 1.93 4.31
CA ILE A 100 -0.26 2.24 4.04
C ILE A 100 0.58 1.58 5.14
N LEU A 101 1.59 0.82 4.75
CA LEU A 101 2.52 0.21 5.70
C LEU A 101 3.80 1.03 5.68
N LEU A 102 4.17 1.58 6.83
CA LEU A 102 5.31 2.46 6.99
C LEU A 102 6.44 1.69 7.68
N PRO A 103 7.50 1.28 6.96
CA PRO A 103 8.59 0.53 7.57
C PRO A 103 9.47 1.45 8.42
N LYS A 104 10.18 0.84 9.39
CA LYS A 104 11.27 1.48 10.16
C LYS A 104 10.82 2.73 10.92
N VAL A 105 9.64 2.67 11.55
CA VAL A 105 9.17 3.72 12.45
C VAL A 105 9.94 3.62 13.77
N GLU A 106 10.78 4.62 14.05
CA GLU A 106 11.58 4.69 15.28
C GLU A 106 11.07 5.76 16.25
N GLU A 107 10.40 6.80 15.74
CA GLU A 107 9.92 7.94 16.52
C GLU A 107 8.49 8.35 16.12
N SER A 108 7.78 9.02 17.03
CA SER A 108 6.41 9.49 16.78
C SER A 108 6.32 10.49 15.64
N ASP A 109 7.39 11.24 15.38
CA ASP A 109 7.42 12.25 14.32
C ASP A 109 7.35 11.64 12.92
N HIS A 110 7.72 10.37 12.75
CA HIS A 110 7.51 9.66 11.48
C HIS A 110 6.02 9.53 11.14
N LEU A 111 5.17 9.33 12.15
CA LEU A 111 3.72 9.26 11.97
C LEU A 111 3.15 10.64 11.62
N ASN A 112 3.63 11.69 12.28
CA ASN A 112 3.24 13.08 11.98
C ASN A 112 3.61 13.46 10.54
N TRP A 113 4.80 13.06 10.10
CA TRP A 113 5.30 13.34 8.76
C TRP A 113 4.43 12.69 7.67
N VAL A 114 4.04 11.42 7.84
CA VAL A 114 3.17 10.73 6.87
C VAL A 114 1.73 11.23 6.90
N HIS A 115 1.26 11.73 8.05
CA HIS A 115 -0.10 12.28 8.16
C HIS A 115 -0.25 13.62 7.41
N PHE A 116 0.80 14.43 7.32
CA PHE A 116 0.75 15.76 6.70
C PHE A 116 0.31 15.80 5.21
N PRO A 117 0.81 14.92 4.31
CA PRO A 117 0.38 14.91 2.90
C PRO A 117 -1.01 14.34 2.66
N LEU A 118 -1.69 13.79 3.67
CA LEU A 118 -3.00 13.17 3.52
C LEU A 118 -4.10 14.21 3.76
N PRO A 119 -5.01 14.44 2.80
CA PRO A 119 -6.15 15.33 3.06
C PRO A 119 -6.96 14.80 4.25
N THR A 120 -7.45 15.69 5.11
CA THR A 120 -8.17 15.35 6.36
C THR A 120 -9.43 14.49 6.16
N SER A 121 -9.95 14.42 4.94
CA SER A 121 -11.04 13.51 4.53
C SER A 121 -10.58 12.09 4.21
N PHE A 122 -9.29 11.90 3.95
CA PHE A 122 -8.66 10.60 3.78
C PHE A 122 -8.27 10.07 5.15
N TYR A 123 -9.23 9.37 5.75
CA TYR A 123 -8.92 8.42 6.80
C TYR A 123 -8.09 7.30 6.17
N LEU A 124 -6.76 7.42 6.15
CA LEU A 124 -5.93 6.22 6.04
C LEU A 124 -6.25 5.41 7.29
N PRO A 125 -6.94 4.29 7.17
CA PRO A 125 -7.51 3.62 8.32
C PRO A 125 -6.46 2.89 9.14
N TYR A 126 -5.21 2.81 8.67
CA TYR A 126 -4.13 2.16 9.36
C TYR A 126 -2.78 2.56 8.73
N ILE A 127 -1.88 3.13 9.54
CA ILE A 127 -0.43 3.05 9.30
C ILE A 127 0.03 1.82 10.09
N ALA A 128 0.43 0.77 9.38
CA ALA A 128 0.96 -0.47 9.97
C ALA A 128 2.48 -0.42 10.12
#